data_AF-K1QSE0-F1
#
_entry.id   AF-K1QSE0-F1
#
_cell.length_a   1.000
_cell.length_b   1.000
_cell.length_c   1.000
_cell.angle_alpha   90.00
_cell.angle_beta   90.00
_cell.angle_gamma   90.00
#
_symmetry.space_group_name_H-M   'P 1'
#
loop_
_entity.id
_entity.type
_entity.pdbx_description
1 polymer ?
#
loop_
_entity_poly.entity_id
_entity_poly.type
_entity_poly.pdbx_seq_one_letter_code
_entity_poly.pdbx_strand_id
1 'polypeptide(L)'
;MALSKYDSTRETTNLARIARAILGPCVDVLRDILTKEITPPELKKELNKYPNKYRISQHQKQVVKNGDYSKFDISLLYMFLRNLGSIPEHKNKWGTNPDPYDKSVSANIERIRNFRNEWGHFTDLSLSDSDFEQHWKNIFQTVKDLEGYLGATTVYQDALNNLKTCCMDPDSIQPYIKKLLLVEQLVTDITDLKDEVQQIKKTIEPASLNGN
;
A
#
# COMPACT_ATOMS: atom_id res chain seq x y z
N MET A 1 -28.02 -10.51 -17.48
CA MET A 1 -26.94 -10.10 -18.39
C MET A 1 -25.65 -10.66 -17.85
N ALA A 2 -24.79 -11.26 -18.68
CA ALA A 2 -23.45 -11.64 -18.22
C ALA A 2 -22.66 -10.38 -17.91
N LEU A 3 -21.96 -10.36 -16.76
CA LEU A 3 -21.06 -9.26 -16.41
C LEU A 3 -19.94 -9.18 -17.45
N SER A 4 -19.56 -7.96 -17.82
CA SER A 4 -18.37 -7.71 -18.63
C SER A 4 -17.13 -8.13 -17.84
N LYS A 5 -16.11 -8.67 -18.52
CA LYS A 5 -14.81 -8.96 -17.89
C LYS A 5 -14.08 -7.71 -17.37
N TYR A 6 -14.59 -6.53 -17.70
CA TYR A 6 -14.08 -5.23 -17.26
C TYR A 6 -14.90 -4.63 -16.11
N ASP A 7 -15.96 -5.30 -15.66
CA ASP A 7 -16.79 -4.81 -14.56
C ASP A 7 -16.00 -4.80 -13.26
N SER A 8 -16.30 -3.84 -12.39
CA SER A 8 -15.69 -3.78 -11.07
C SER A 8 -16.25 -4.88 -10.18
N THR A 9 -15.38 -5.82 -9.83
CA THR A 9 -15.66 -6.89 -8.86
C THR A 9 -14.66 -6.86 -7.70
N ARG A 10 -14.92 -7.70 -6.69
CA ARG A 10 -13.99 -7.93 -5.59
C ARG A 10 -12.62 -8.41 -6.08
N GLU A 11 -12.60 -9.31 -7.06
CA GLU A 11 -11.39 -9.87 -7.65
C GLU A 11 -10.59 -8.82 -8.45
N THR A 12 -11.26 -7.94 -9.18
CA THR A 12 -10.59 -6.81 -9.86
C THR A 12 -10.06 -5.78 -8.84
N THR A 13 -10.72 -5.65 -7.69
CA THR A 13 -10.26 -4.80 -6.58
C THR A 13 -9.03 -5.39 -5.91
N ASN A 14 -9.05 -6.70 -5.64
CA ASN A 14 -7.89 -7.44 -5.12
C ASN A 14 -6.69 -7.26 -6.05
N LEU A 15 -6.95 -7.33 -7.37
CA LEU A 15 -5.94 -7.10 -8.38
C LEU A 15 -5.33 -5.69 -8.18
N ALA A 16 -6.15 -4.64 -8.22
CA ALA A 16 -5.71 -3.26 -8.05
C ALA A 16 -4.96 -3.01 -6.72
N ARG A 17 -5.34 -3.69 -5.63
CA ARG A 17 -4.63 -3.58 -4.34
C ARG A 17 -3.20 -4.09 -4.41
N ILE A 18 -2.96 -5.23 -5.07
CA ILE A 18 -1.59 -5.75 -5.28
C ILE A 18 -0.76 -4.76 -6.11
N ALA A 19 -1.34 -4.20 -7.18
CA ALA A 19 -0.67 -3.17 -7.97
C ALA A 19 -0.24 -1.97 -7.11
N ARG A 20 -1.14 -1.46 -6.27
CA ARG A 20 -0.87 -0.35 -5.35
C ARG A 20 0.18 -0.71 -4.29
N ALA A 21 0.22 -1.95 -3.82
CA ALA A 21 1.22 -2.40 -2.86
C ALA A 21 2.62 -2.44 -3.47
N ILE A 22 2.74 -2.97 -4.70
CA ILE A 22 3.99 -3.05 -5.45
C ILE A 22 4.49 -1.66 -5.84
N LEU A 23 3.61 -0.77 -6.30
CA LEU A 23 3.96 0.58 -6.79
C LEU A 23 4.07 1.65 -5.70
N GLY A 24 3.57 1.39 -4.50
CA GLY A 24 3.69 2.26 -3.33
C GLY A 24 4.68 1.68 -2.31
N PRO A 25 4.21 1.04 -1.23
CA PRO A 25 5.06 0.59 -0.11
C PRO A 25 6.32 -0.19 -0.52
N CYS A 26 6.25 -1.08 -1.52
CA CYS A 26 7.44 -1.80 -1.99
C CYS A 26 8.47 -0.87 -2.68
N VAL A 27 8.03 0.16 -3.40
CA VAL A 27 8.93 1.15 -4.01
C VAL A 27 9.53 2.03 -2.94
N ASP A 28 8.70 2.49 -2.00
CA ASP A 28 9.13 3.40 -0.95
C ASP A 28 10.17 2.76 -0.03
N VAL A 29 9.97 1.50 0.39
CA VAL A 29 11.00 0.79 1.19
C VAL A 29 12.31 0.63 0.41
N LEU A 30 12.27 0.42 -0.90
CA LEU A 30 13.48 0.34 -1.72
C LEU A 30 14.18 1.71 -1.86
N ARG A 31 13.43 2.82 -1.88
CA ARG A 31 14.00 4.18 -1.88
C ARG A 31 14.74 4.46 -0.59
N ASP A 32 14.18 4.07 0.54
CA ASP A 32 14.81 4.23 1.84
C ASP A 32 16.07 3.36 1.97
N ILE A 33 16.01 2.12 1.49
CA ILE A 33 17.21 1.27 1.43
C ILE A 33 18.27 1.90 0.54
N LEU A 34 17.92 2.40 -0.65
CA LEU A 34 18.89 3.05 -1.53
C LEU A 34 19.50 4.28 -0.85
N THR A 35 18.70 5.07 -0.14
CA THR A 35 19.17 6.24 0.62
C THR A 35 20.16 5.85 1.72
N LYS A 36 19.93 4.70 2.38
CA LYS A 36 20.85 4.12 3.37
C LYS A 36 22.14 3.58 2.76
N GLU A 37 22.07 2.99 1.56
CA GLU A 37 23.21 2.35 0.90
C GLU A 37 24.12 3.32 0.15
N ILE A 38 23.55 4.35 -0.50
CA ILE A 38 24.29 5.25 -1.38
C ILE A 38 23.69 6.65 -1.40
N THR A 39 24.52 7.64 -1.09
CA THR A 39 24.08 9.04 -1.14
C THR A 39 23.90 9.51 -2.60
N PRO A 40 23.01 10.48 -2.88
CA PRO A 40 22.84 11.00 -4.24
C PRO A 40 24.15 11.51 -4.90
N PRO A 41 25.07 12.19 -4.19
CA PRO A 41 26.37 12.57 -4.76
C PRO A 41 27.23 11.37 -5.15
N GLU A 42 27.25 10.30 -4.35
CA GLU A 42 28.00 9.07 -4.65
C GLU A 42 27.41 8.34 -5.85
N LEU A 43 26.09 8.26 -5.94
CA LEU A 43 25.41 7.70 -7.11
C LEU A 43 25.82 8.46 -8.38
N LYS A 44 25.80 9.80 -8.33
CA LYS A 44 26.20 10.63 -9.47
C LYS A 44 27.66 10.40 -9.85
N LYS A 45 28.55 10.25 -8.87
CA LYS A 45 29.97 9.95 -9.10
C LYS A 45 30.15 8.60 -9.81
N GLU A 46 29.47 7.56 -9.36
CA GLU A 46 29.54 6.22 -9.97
C GLU A 46 28.97 6.19 -11.39
N LEU A 47 27.86 6.91 -11.62
CA LEU A 47 27.26 7.04 -12.95
C LEU A 47 28.18 7.78 -13.93
N ASN A 48 28.85 8.83 -13.49
CA ASN A 48 29.81 9.57 -14.31
C ASN A 48 31.06 8.74 -14.61
N LYS A 49 31.47 7.86 -13.69
CA LYS A 49 32.60 6.96 -13.87
C LYS A 49 32.31 5.87 -14.91
N TYR A 50 31.05 5.40 -14.98
CA TYR A 50 30.63 4.32 -15.88
C TYR A 50 29.35 4.66 -16.65
N PRO A 51 29.36 5.65 -17.57
CA PRO A 51 28.17 6.22 -18.19
C PRO A 51 27.36 5.22 -19.04
N ASN A 52 28.01 4.18 -19.56
CA ASN A 52 27.39 3.17 -20.44
C ASN A 52 27.17 1.81 -19.76
N LYS A 53 27.51 1.67 -18.47
CA LYS A 53 27.39 0.39 -17.75
C LYS A 53 25.93 0.06 -17.40
N TYR A 54 25.13 1.09 -17.13
CA TYR A 54 23.76 0.95 -16.67
C TYR A 54 22.79 1.23 -17.83
N ARG A 55 21.86 0.30 -18.07
CA ARG A 55 20.80 0.47 -19.08
C ARG A 55 19.71 1.39 -18.54
N ILE A 56 19.96 2.70 -18.61
CA ILE A 56 19.03 3.75 -18.20
C ILE A 56 18.35 4.30 -19.46
N SER A 57 17.02 4.19 -19.52
CA SER A 57 16.23 4.73 -20.63
C SER A 57 16.29 6.26 -20.68
N GLN A 58 15.94 6.87 -21.82
CA GLN A 58 15.97 8.33 -21.93
C GLN A 58 15.11 9.05 -20.88
N HIS A 59 13.91 8.53 -20.56
CA HIS A 59 13.04 9.15 -19.56
C HIS A 59 13.66 9.10 -18.15
N GLN A 60 14.35 8.00 -17.82
CA GLN A 60 15.01 7.84 -16.52
C GLN A 60 16.25 8.72 -16.37
N LYS A 61 16.94 9.09 -17.46
CA LYS A 61 18.17 9.90 -17.39
C LYS A 61 17.96 11.23 -16.66
N GLN A 62 16.83 11.90 -16.89
CA GLN A 62 16.56 13.19 -16.24
C GLN A 62 16.33 13.01 -14.73
N VAL A 63 15.54 12.01 -14.36
CA VAL A 63 15.27 11.66 -12.96
C VAL A 63 16.56 11.32 -12.23
N VAL A 64 17.41 10.48 -12.83
CA VAL A 64 18.70 10.08 -12.27
C VAL A 64 19.67 11.26 -12.16
N LYS A 65 19.70 12.15 -13.16
CA LYS A 65 20.56 13.35 -13.16
C LYS A 65 20.23 14.30 -12.00
N ASN A 66 18.96 14.42 -11.66
CA ASN A 66 18.49 15.24 -10.55
C ASN A 66 18.80 14.62 -9.18
N GLY A 67 19.06 13.31 -9.13
CA GLY A 67 19.37 12.59 -7.88
C GLY A 67 18.18 12.47 -6.93
N ASP A 68 16.96 12.70 -7.42
CA ASP A 68 15.74 12.63 -6.62
C ASP A 68 15.20 11.19 -6.57
N TYR A 69 15.55 10.45 -5.52
CA TYR A 69 15.15 9.05 -5.34
C TYR A 69 13.63 8.89 -5.23
N SER A 70 12.89 9.94 -4.85
CA SER A 70 11.41 9.89 -4.80
C SER A 70 10.78 9.65 -6.18
N LYS A 71 11.53 9.90 -7.25
CA LYS A 71 11.09 9.69 -8.64
C LYS A 71 11.62 8.38 -9.24
N PHE A 72 12.42 7.61 -8.50
CA PHE A 72 12.97 6.37 -9.02
C PHE A 72 11.88 5.30 -9.04
N ASP A 73 11.79 4.58 -10.15
CA ASP A 73 10.93 3.42 -10.31
C ASP A 73 11.61 2.13 -9.79
N ILE A 74 10.85 1.04 -9.68
CA ILE A 74 11.36 -0.26 -9.20
C ILE A 74 12.55 -0.77 -10.02
N SER A 75 12.56 -0.53 -11.33
CA SER A 75 13.63 -1.00 -12.21
C SER A 75 14.94 -0.27 -11.92
N LEU A 76 14.89 1.06 -11.73
CA LEU A 76 16.03 1.86 -11.32
C LEU A 76 16.53 1.46 -9.94
N LEU A 77 15.62 1.36 -8.96
CA LEU A 77 15.95 1.00 -7.59
C LEU A 77 16.64 -0.36 -7.53
N TYR A 78 16.06 -1.37 -8.17
CA TYR A 78 16.67 -2.71 -8.27
C TYR A 78 18.04 -2.67 -8.94
N MET A 79 18.17 -1.95 -10.05
CA MET A 79 19.43 -1.83 -10.79
C MET A 79 20.52 -1.18 -9.94
N PHE A 80 20.22 -0.13 -9.18
CA PHE A 80 21.23 0.51 -8.34
C PHE A 80 21.56 -0.33 -7.11
N LEU A 81 20.57 -0.86 -6.41
CA LEU A 81 20.80 -1.68 -5.22
C LEU A 81 21.65 -2.91 -5.51
N ARG A 82 21.45 -3.61 -6.64
CA ARG A 82 22.23 -4.79 -6.98
C ARG A 82 23.67 -4.50 -7.45
N ASN A 83 23.96 -3.29 -7.94
CA ASN A 83 25.21 -2.99 -8.63
C ASN A 83 26.08 -1.93 -7.95
N LEU A 84 25.51 -1.12 -7.07
CA LEU A 84 26.18 0.04 -6.45
C LEU A 84 26.09 0.02 -4.93
N GLY A 85 25.12 -0.71 -4.35
CA GLY A 85 25.02 -0.87 -2.91
C GLY A 85 26.10 -1.79 -2.34
N SER A 86 26.21 -1.79 -1.02
CA SER A 86 27.09 -2.68 -0.26
C SER A 86 26.45 -4.04 0.05
N ILE A 87 25.20 -4.23 -0.38
CA ILE A 87 24.38 -5.41 -0.10
C ILE A 87 24.96 -6.64 -0.83
N PRO A 88 25.38 -7.69 -0.09
CA PRO A 88 25.89 -8.91 -0.69
C PRO A 88 24.76 -9.66 -1.43
N GLU A 89 25.10 -10.31 -2.53
CA GLU A 89 24.14 -11.14 -3.25
C GLU A 89 23.64 -12.29 -2.38
N HIS A 90 22.35 -12.62 -2.53
CA HIS A 90 21.78 -13.78 -1.88
C HIS A 90 22.34 -15.08 -2.50
N LYS A 91 22.11 -16.22 -1.85
CA LYS A 91 22.74 -17.51 -2.22
C LYS A 91 22.59 -17.89 -3.70
N ASN A 92 21.44 -17.56 -4.30
CA ASN A 92 21.13 -17.92 -5.70
C ASN A 92 21.60 -16.87 -6.72
N LYS A 93 22.17 -15.74 -6.26
CA LYS A 93 22.62 -14.58 -7.05
C LYS A 93 21.47 -13.76 -7.63
N TRP A 94 21.78 -12.48 -7.87
CA TRP A 94 20.84 -11.53 -8.47
C TRP A 94 20.26 -12.00 -9.80
N GLY A 95 18.98 -11.72 -10.02
CA GLY A 95 18.24 -12.07 -11.22
C GLY A 95 17.67 -13.49 -11.22
N THR A 96 17.84 -14.24 -10.14
CA THR A 96 17.28 -15.58 -9.95
C THR A 96 16.28 -15.59 -8.79
N ASN A 97 15.45 -16.64 -8.70
CA ASN A 97 14.52 -16.75 -7.58
C ASN A 97 15.28 -17.06 -6.29
N PRO A 98 15.09 -16.26 -5.22
CA PRO A 98 15.66 -16.57 -3.91
C PRO A 98 15.05 -17.84 -3.31
N ASP A 99 15.77 -18.44 -2.37
CA ASP A 99 15.21 -19.51 -1.53
C ASP A 99 14.01 -18.95 -0.71
N PRO A 100 12.88 -19.65 -0.61
CA PRO A 100 11.71 -19.17 0.13
C PRO A 100 11.99 -18.78 1.59
N TYR A 101 13.00 -19.36 2.22
CA TYR A 101 13.37 -19.12 3.62
C TYR A 101 14.50 -18.08 3.78
N ASP A 102 15.10 -17.61 2.69
CA ASP A 102 16.16 -16.60 2.73
C ASP A 102 15.57 -15.21 3.01
N LYS A 103 15.79 -14.71 4.23
CA LYS A 103 15.30 -13.39 4.67
C LYS A 103 16.32 -12.25 4.47
N SER A 104 17.40 -12.49 3.75
CA SER A 104 18.41 -11.47 3.48
C SER A 104 17.81 -10.28 2.71
N VAL A 105 18.46 -9.12 2.85
CA VAL A 105 18.05 -7.88 2.17
C VAL A 105 18.04 -8.08 0.66
N SER A 106 19.07 -8.73 0.10
CA SER A 106 19.16 -9.01 -1.34
C SER A 106 18.08 -9.97 -1.83
N ALA A 107 17.76 -11.03 -1.07
CA ALA A 107 16.65 -11.92 -1.40
C ALA A 107 15.32 -11.16 -1.43
N ASN A 108 15.06 -10.29 -0.45
CA ASN A 108 13.83 -9.51 -0.40
C ASN A 108 13.74 -8.43 -1.50
N ILE A 109 14.86 -7.79 -1.87
CA ILE A 109 14.92 -6.90 -3.04
C ILE A 109 14.58 -7.66 -4.33
N GLU A 110 15.11 -8.87 -4.49
CA GLU A 110 14.83 -9.73 -5.63
C GLU A 110 13.35 -10.19 -5.65
N ARG A 111 12.74 -10.46 -4.49
CA ARG A 111 11.28 -10.73 -4.39
C ARG A 111 10.44 -9.56 -4.89
N ILE A 112 10.76 -8.32 -4.53
CA ILE A 112 10.02 -7.14 -5.04
C ILE A 112 10.14 -7.04 -6.56
N ARG A 113 11.33 -7.28 -7.13
CA ARG A 113 11.50 -7.36 -8.58
C ARG A 113 10.59 -8.44 -9.18
N ASN A 114 10.53 -9.61 -8.57
CA ASN A 114 9.71 -10.72 -9.05
C ASN A 114 8.22 -10.40 -8.97
N PHE A 115 7.74 -9.81 -7.88
CA PHE A 115 6.34 -9.36 -7.77
C PHE A 115 5.99 -8.38 -8.90
N ARG A 116 6.85 -7.40 -9.17
CA ARG A 116 6.65 -6.47 -10.29
C ARG A 116 6.59 -7.21 -11.63
N ASN A 117 7.48 -8.14 -11.89
CA ASN A 117 7.54 -8.86 -13.16
C ASN A 117 6.31 -9.75 -13.36
N GLU A 118 5.94 -10.53 -12.33
CA GLU A 118 4.72 -11.33 -12.31
C GLU A 118 3.51 -10.45 -12.61
N TRP A 119 3.42 -9.30 -11.93
CA TRP A 119 2.34 -8.35 -12.12
C TRP A 119 2.29 -7.71 -13.51
N GLY A 120 3.45 -7.35 -14.05
CA GLY A 120 3.57 -6.76 -15.39
C GLY A 120 3.27 -7.75 -16.53
N HIS A 121 3.32 -9.05 -16.24
CA HIS A 121 2.99 -10.13 -17.16
C HIS A 121 1.66 -10.81 -16.84
N PHE A 122 0.93 -10.32 -15.84
CA PHE A 122 -0.36 -10.85 -15.46
C PHE A 122 -1.36 -10.62 -16.59
N THR A 123 -2.02 -11.69 -17.05
CA THR A 123 -2.91 -11.64 -18.23
C THR A 123 -4.39 -11.58 -17.87
N ASP A 124 -4.74 -12.00 -16.66
CA ASP A 124 -6.11 -11.97 -16.17
C ASP A 124 -6.43 -10.60 -15.56
N LEU A 125 -7.70 -10.18 -15.65
CA LEU A 125 -8.18 -8.92 -15.07
C LEU A 125 -8.83 -9.10 -13.69
N SER A 126 -8.66 -10.29 -13.10
CA SER A 126 -9.26 -10.67 -11.83
C SER A 126 -8.28 -11.53 -11.03
N LEU A 127 -8.23 -11.30 -9.71
CA LEU A 127 -7.44 -12.11 -8.79
C LEU A 127 -8.34 -12.71 -7.72
N SER A 128 -8.34 -14.04 -7.59
CA SER A 128 -9.16 -14.73 -6.59
C SER A 128 -8.79 -14.30 -5.16
N ASP A 129 -9.71 -14.44 -4.21
CA ASP A 129 -9.45 -14.11 -2.81
C ASP A 129 -8.29 -14.94 -2.23
N SER A 130 -8.16 -16.22 -2.62
CA SER A 130 -7.07 -17.09 -2.15
C SER A 130 -5.71 -16.65 -2.68
N ASP A 131 -5.64 -16.35 -3.99
CA ASP A 131 -4.39 -15.90 -4.61
C ASP A 131 -4.00 -14.52 -4.06
N PHE A 132 -4.99 -13.64 -3.89
CA PHE A 132 -4.80 -12.34 -3.25
C PHE A 132 -4.17 -12.47 -1.87
N GLU A 133 -4.72 -13.30 -0.98
CA GLU A 133 -4.17 -13.48 0.36
C GLU A 133 -2.74 -14.04 0.35
N GLN A 134 -2.45 -14.97 -0.57
CA GLN A 134 -1.11 -15.52 -0.74
C GLN A 134 -0.11 -14.45 -1.21
N HIS A 135 -0.42 -13.70 -2.27
CA HIS A 135 0.44 -12.62 -2.76
C HIS A 135 0.61 -11.53 -1.71
N TRP A 136 -0.48 -11.14 -1.05
CA TRP A 136 -0.47 -10.12 -0.01
C TRP A 136 0.45 -10.50 1.14
N LYS A 137 0.38 -11.75 1.62
CA LYS A 137 1.25 -12.26 2.69
C LYS A 137 2.73 -12.21 2.28
N ASN A 138 3.04 -12.58 1.05
CA ASN A 138 4.41 -12.57 0.54
C ASN A 138 4.96 -11.13 0.43
N ILE A 139 4.15 -10.21 -0.08
CA ILE A 139 4.48 -8.78 -0.16
C ILE A 139 4.71 -8.22 1.24
N PHE A 140 3.77 -8.46 2.17
CA PHE A 140 3.83 -7.97 3.53
C PHE A 140 5.07 -8.47 4.26
N GLN A 141 5.37 -9.77 4.19
CA GLN A 141 6.56 -10.33 4.82
C GLN A 141 7.86 -9.77 4.23
N THR A 142 7.90 -9.59 2.91
CA THR A 142 9.06 -9.01 2.22
C THR A 142 9.31 -7.58 2.69
N VAL A 143 8.27 -6.74 2.76
CA VAL A 143 8.37 -5.36 3.26
C VAL A 143 8.79 -5.35 4.72
N LYS A 144 8.20 -6.21 5.57
CA LYS A 144 8.55 -6.33 6.98
C LYS A 144 10.04 -6.65 7.20
N ASP A 145 10.58 -7.61 6.46
CA ASP A 145 11.99 -7.99 6.57
C ASP A 145 12.91 -6.83 6.15
N LEU A 146 12.53 -6.07 5.12
CA LEU A 146 13.27 -4.90 4.65
C LEU A 146 13.19 -3.72 5.62
N GLU A 147 12.05 -3.49 6.27
CA GLU A 147 11.95 -2.51 7.36
C GLU A 147 12.80 -2.88 8.57
N GLY A 148 12.90 -4.18 8.86
CA GLY A 148 13.84 -4.70 9.85
C GLY A 148 15.28 -4.28 9.55
N TYR A 149 15.67 -4.22 8.28
CA TYR A 149 16.99 -3.72 7.86
C TYR A 149 17.13 -2.21 8.04
N LEU A 150 16.09 -1.42 7.79
CA LEU A 150 16.12 0.04 7.95
C LEU A 150 16.17 0.47 9.43
N GLY A 151 15.59 -0.34 10.32
CA GLY A 151 15.61 -0.14 11.76
C GLY A 151 14.20 -0.11 12.32
N ALA A 152 13.67 -1.29 12.69
CA ALA A 152 12.44 -1.56 13.44
C ALA A 152 11.24 -0.59 13.24
N THR A 153 11.11 -0.01 12.05
CA THR A 153 10.00 0.83 11.64
C THR A 153 8.87 -0.06 11.11
N THR A 154 7.64 0.43 11.18
CA THR A 154 6.45 -0.27 10.64
C THR A 154 5.70 0.57 9.63
N VAL A 155 6.26 1.71 9.19
CA VAL A 155 5.60 2.70 8.32
C VAL A 155 5.00 2.03 7.06
N TYR A 156 5.74 1.14 6.41
CA TYR A 156 5.29 0.47 5.19
C TYR A 156 4.40 -0.73 5.46
N GLN A 157 4.61 -1.46 6.55
CA GLN A 157 3.64 -2.45 7.04
C GLN A 157 2.28 -1.82 7.33
N ASP A 158 2.25 -0.66 7.98
CA ASP A 158 1.03 0.08 8.33
C ASP A 158 0.36 0.63 7.06
N ALA A 159 1.15 1.14 6.11
CA ALA A 159 0.65 1.53 4.79
C ALA A 159 0.00 0.36 4.04
N LEU A 160 0.60 -0.84 4.10
CA LEU A 160 -0.02 -2.05 3.54
C LEU A 160 -1.31 -2.40 4.27
N ASN A 161 -1.32 -2.43 5.60
CA ASN A 161 -2.54 -2.74 6.37
C ASN A 161 -3.70 -1.81 6.00
N ASN A 162 -3.42 -0.51 5.89
CA ASN A 162 -4.41 0.48 5.45
C ASN A 162 -4.84 0.22 4.00
N LEU A 163 -3.91 -0.08 3.10
CA LEU A 163 -4.21 -0.37 1.70
C LEU A 163 -5.10 -1.60 1.52
N LYS A 164 -4.92 -2.63 2.36
CA LYS A 164 -5.70 -3.87 2.31
C LYS A 164 -7.19 -3.62 2.55
N THR A 165 -7.51 -2.66 3.43
CA THR A 165 -8.88 -2.40 3.90
C THR A 165 -9.49 -1.11 3.34
N CYS A 166 -8.69 -0.24 2.71
CA CYS A 166 -9.19 1.03 2.23
C CYS A 166 -10.28 0.89 1.16
N CYS A 167 -11.14 1.92 1.12
CA CYS A 167 -12.10 2.13 0.03
C CYS A 167 -11.35 2.44 -1.28
N MET A 168 -11.79 1.85 -2.39
CA MET A 168 -11.20 2.10 -3.71
C MET A 168 -11.62 3.44 -4.32
N ASP A 169 -12.82 3.91 -4.00
CA ASP A 169 -13.35 5.21 -4.44
C ASP A 169 -14.04 5.88 -3.24
N PRO A 170 -13.28 6.63 -2.41
CA PRO A 170 -13.83 7.25 -1.22
C PRO A 170 -14.96 8.24 -1.57
N ASP A 171 -14.87 8.94 -2.71
CA ASP A 171 -15.83 9.96 -3.13
C ASP A 171 -17.19 9.35 -3.46
N SER A 172 -17.21 8.14 -4.00
CA SER A 172 -18.46 7.39 -4.22
C SER A 172 -19.19 7.04 -2.91
N ILE A 173 -18.45 6.79 -1.83
CA ILE A 173 -19.00 6.32 -0.54
C ILE A 173 -19.30 7.50 0.41
N GLN A 174 -18.58 8.63 0.30
CA GLN A 174 -18.76 9.79 1.17
C GLN A 174 -20.23 10.26 1.32
N PRO A 175 -21.06 10.35 0.26
CA PRO A 175 -22.45 10.77 0.40
C PRO A 175 -23.28 9.81 1.27
N TYR A 176 -23.00 8.51 1.19
CA TYR A 176 -23.67 7.49 2.00
C TYR A 176 -23.23 7.58 3.45
N ILE A 177 -21.94 7.77 3.72
CA ILE A 177 -21.42 8.01 5.08
C ILE A 177 -22.10 9.24 5.69
N LYS A 178 -22.17 10.36 4.97
CA LYS A 178 -22.84 11.58 5.43
C LYS A 178 -24.32 11.35 5.77
N LYS A 179 -25.04 10.57 4.95
CA LYS A 179 -26.43 10.21 5.21
C LYS A 179 -26.56 9.33 6.46
N LEU A 180 -25.67 8.37 6.65
CA LEU A 180 -25.68 7.50 7.84
C LEU A 180 -25.41 8.30 9.12
N LEU A 181 -24.42 9.21 9.11
CA LEU A 181 -24.15 10.11 10.23
C LEU A 181 -25.35 11.01 10.56
N LEU A 182 -26.07 11.50 9.54
CA LEU A 182 -27.30 12.27 9.74
C LEU A 182 -28.39 11.41 10.39
N VAL A 183 -28.54 10.15 9.97
CA VAL A 183 -29.51 9.22 10.57
C VAL A 183 -29.15 8.92 12.03
N GLU A 184 -27.88 8.71 12.35
CA GLU A 184 -27.42 8.52 13.73
C GLU A 184 -27.77 9.73 14.60
N GLN A 185 -27.51 10.95 14.12
CA GLN A 185 -27.89 12.17 14.83
C GLN A 185 -29.41 12.26 15.05
N LEU A 186 -30.21 11.98 14.01
CA LEU A 186 -31.67 12.00 14.13
C LEU A 186 -32.20 10.98 15.14
N VAL A 187 -31.56 9.80 15.25
CA VAL A 187 -31.93 8.79 16.24
C VAL A 187 -31.63 9.30 17.65
N THR A 188 -30.49 9.96 17.86
CA THR A 188 -30.18 10.62 19.13
C THR A 188 -31.21 11.69 19.46
N ASP A 189 -31.48 12.62 18.54
CA ASP A 189 -32.44 13.71 18.74
C ASP A 189 -33.85 13.18 19.07
N ILE A 190 -34.30 12.12 18.38
CA ILE A 190 -35.61 11.48 18.65
C ILE A 190 -35.64 10.83 20.03
N THR A 191 -34.53 10.23 20.47
CA THR A 191 -34.43 9.60 21.79
C THR A 191 -34.51 10.66 22.89
N ASP A 192 -33.77 11.75 22.73
CA ASP A 192 -33.79 12.88 23.67
C ASP A 192 -35.19 13.51 23.76
N LEU A 193 -35.81 13.78 22.61
CA LEU A 193 -37.19 14.29 22.55
C LEU A 193 -38.20 13.33 23.20
N LYS A 194 -38.02 12.02 23.01
CA LYS A 194 -38.88 11.01 23.63
C LYS A 194 -38.75 11.05 25.15
N ASP A 195 -37.54 11.19 25.67
CA ASP A 195 -37.29 11.27 27.12
C ASP A 195 -37.87 12.56 27.72
N GLU A 196 -37.71 13.70 27.03
CA GLU A 196 -38.35 14.97 27.43
C GLU A 196 -39.88 14.84 27.47
N VAL A 197 -40.49 14.24 26.44
CA VAL A 197 -41.95 14.00 26.41
C VAL A 197 -42.39 13.09 27.55
N GLN A 198 -41.61 12.07 27.92
CA GLN A 198 -41.92 11.21 29.06
C GLN A 198 -41.82 11.96 30.39
N GLN A 199 -40.85 12.87 30.54
CA GLN A 199 -40.73 13.71 31.71
C GLN A 199 -41.92 14.67 31.85
N ILE A 200 -42.31 15.33 30.75
CA ILE A 200 -43.48 16.23 30.72
C ILE A 200 -44.75 15.47 31.11
N LYS A 201 -44.98 14.26 30.59
CA LYS A 201 -46.14 13.43 30.95
C LYS A 201 -46.22 13.15 32.45
N LYS A 202 -45.09 12.78 33.07
CA LYS A 202 -45.01 12.53 34.53
C LYS A 202 -45.30 13.78 35.36
N THR A 203 -44.97 14.97 34.88
CA THR A 203 -45.27 16.24 35.58
C THR A 203 -46.75 16.63 35.47
N ILE A 204 -47.44 16.26 34.38
CA ILE A 204 -48.84 16.62 34.14
C ILE A 204 -49.82 15.66 34.84
N GLU A 205 -49.55 14.35 34.88
CA GLU A 205 -50.43 13.36 35.53
C GLU A 205 -50.81 13.65 37.01
N PRO A 206 -49.94 14.18 37.89
CA PRO A 206 -50.32 14.51 39.27
C PRO A 206 -51.21 15.75 39.42
N ALA A 207 -51.40 16.58 38.38
CA ALA A 207 -52.19 17.80 38.46
C ALA A 207 -53.72 17.58 38.31
N SER A 208 -54.13 16.42 37.77
CA SER A 208 -55.53 16.09 37.47
C SER A 208 -56.30 15.38 38.61
N LEU A 209 -55.69 15.14 39.77
CA LEU A 209 -56.34 14.47 40.93
C LEU A 209 -56.68 15.43 42.10
N ASN A 210 -56.38 16.72 41.99
CA ASN A 210 -56.63 17.73 43.04
C ASN A 210 -57.57 18.86 42.57
N GLY A 211 -58.54 18.55 41.71
CA GLY A 211 -59.65 19.45 41.38
C GLY A 211 -60.93 18.96 42.04
N ASN A 212 -61.33 19.63 43.12
CA ASN A 212 -62.64 19.53 43.79
C ASN A 212 -63.81 19.79 42.83
#